data_AF-A0A2X1PPP3-F1
#
_entry.id   AF-A0A2X1PPP3-F1
#
_cell.length_a   1.000
_cell.length_b   1.000
_cell.length_c   1.000
_cell.angle_alpha   90.00
_cell.angle_beta   90.00
_cell.angle_gamma   90.00
#
_symmetry.space_group_name_H-M   'P 1'
#
loop_
_entity.id
_entity.type
_entity.pdbx_description
1 polymer ?
#
loop_
_entity_poly.entity_id
_entity_poly.type
_entity_poly.pdbx_seq_one_letter_code
_entity_poly.pdbx_strand_id
1 'polypeptide(L)'
;MELGLVEEQFPMMIYYGLKAISPEYLYVTALFLLLLFPFVLEPLGGAAGTVGVAFMGVAIGLDANLAATAGAVVAGAYFGDKLSPLSDTTNIASAAAGVDLYEHIAHLLYTTLPSFILSATVYVVYGFKLRFF
;
A
#
# COMPACT_ATOMS: atom_id res chain seq x y z
N MET A 1 25.88 12.77 -32.80
CA MET A 1 25.77 11.32 -32.54
C MET A 1 25.68 11.01 -31.04
N GLU A 2 26.15 11.89 -30.14
CA GLU A 2 26.04 11.70 -28.67
C GLU A 2 24.69 12.09 -28.06
N LEU A 3 23.92 12.99 -28.69
CA LEU A 3 22.60 13.41 -28.19
C LEU A 3 21.53 12.30 -28.21
N GLY A 4 21.66 11.28 -29.06
CA GLY A 4 20.71 10.16 -29.12
C GLY A 4 20.86 9.16 -27.98
N LEU A 5 22.08 8.98 -27.45
CA LEU A 5 22.34 8.03 -26.36
C LEU A 5 21.83 8.53 -25.01
N VAL A 6 21.77 9.85 -24.80
CA VAL A 6 21.28 10.44 -23.54
C VAL A 6 19.74 10.37 -23.47
N GLU A 7 19.05 10.56 -24.60
CA GLU A 7 17.59 10.42 -24.62
C GLU A 7 17.13 8.97 -24.43
N GLU A 8 17.93 7.98 -24.84
CA GLU A 8 17.65 6.56 -24.63
C GLU A 8 18.05 6.05 -23.23
N GLN A 9 18.90 6.78 -22.49
CA GLN A 9 19.27 6.42 -21.11
C GLN A 9 18.06 6.45 -20.17
N PHE A 10 17.17 7.43 -20.29
CA PHE A 10 15.97 7.52 -19.44
C PHE A 10 15.01 6.33 -19.68
N PRO A 11 14.60 6.01 -20.93
CA PRO A 11 13.87 4.79 -21.24
C PRO A 11 14.57 3.50 -20.77
N MET A 12 15.90 3.39 -20.92
CA MET A 12 16.65 2.23 -20.43
C MET A 12 16.61 2.11 -18.90
N MET A 13 16.78 3.21 -18.16
CA MET A 13 16.70 3.21 -16.70
C MET A 13 15.29 2.85 -16.21
N ILE A 14 14.25 3.31 -16.90
CA ILE A 14 12.86 2.92 -16.64
C ILE A 14 12.68 1.43 -16.95
N TYR A 15 13.17 0.95 -18.09
CA TYR A 15 13.06 -0.45 -18.51
C TYR A 15 13.77 -1.41 -17.52
N TYR A 16 15.01 -1.12 -17.15
CA TYR A 16 15.75 -1.93 -16.18
C TYR A 16 15.20 -1.78 -14.75
N GLY A 17 14.72 -0.59 -14.37
CA GLY A 17 14.06 -0.36 -13.09
C GLY A 17 12.76 -1.14 -12.95
N LEU A 18 11.93 -1.16 -13.99
CA LEU A 18 10.71 -1.98 -14.04
C LEU A 18 11.03 -3.48 -14.04
N LYS A 19 12.09 -3.90 -14.75
CA LYS A 19 12.53 -5.31 -14.76
C LYS A 19 13.12 -5.79 -13.43
N ALA A 20 13.64 -4.86 -12.62
CA ALA A 20 14.15 -5.14 -11.27
C ALA A 20 13.01 -5.27 -10.23
N ILE A 21 11.87 -4.64 -10.47
CA ILE A 21 10.68 -4.78 -9.63
C ILE A 21 9.97 -6.08 -10.01
N SER A 22 9.97 -7.05 -9.11
CA SER A 22 9.19 -8.27 -9.27
C SER A 22 7.69 -7.94 -9.13
N PRO A 23 6.89 -8.03 -10.23
CA PRO A 23 5.46 -7.69 -10.19
C PRO A 23 4.67 -8.56 -9.19
N GLU A 24 5.21 -9.76 -8.91
CA GLU A 24 4.74 -10.74 -7.95
C GLU A 24 4.45 -10.15 -6.56
N TYR A 25 5.25 -9.16 -6.13
CA TYR A 25 5.15 -8.57 -4.80
C TYR A 25 4.45 -7.21 -4.80
N LEU A 26 4.00 -6.69 -5.95
CA LEU A 26 3.46 -5.34 -6.05
C LEU A 26 2.27 -5.12 -5.09
N TYR A 27 1.28 -6.01 -5.10
CA TYR A 27 0.09 -5.84 -4.27
C TYR A 27 0.39 -5.97 -2.78
N VAL A 28 1.26 -6.91 -2.42
CA VAL A 28 1.63 -7.16 -1.02
C VAL A 28 2.48 -6.02 -0.48
N THR A 29 3.45 -5.54 -1.26
CA THR A 29 4.27 -4.39 -0.88
C THR A 29 3.45 -3.11 -0.77
N ALA A 30 2.50 -2.87 -1.68
CA ALA A 30 1.54 -1.76 -1.56
C ALA A 30 0.74 -1.84 -0.26
N LEU A 31 0.17 -3.02 0.03
CA LEU A 31 -0.63 -3.26 1.25
C LEU A 31 0.18 -3.03 2.53
N PHE A 32 1.39 -3.59 2.62
CA PHE A 32 2.23 -3.48 3.81
C PHE A 32 2.83 -2.09 3.99
N LEU A 33 3.26 -1.43 2.91
CA LEU A 33 3.81 -0.08 3.04
C LEU A 33 2.72 0.91 3.45
N LEU A 34 1.50 0.79 2.90
CA LEU A 34 0.39 1.63 3.31
C LEU A 34 -0.20 1.25 4.68
N LEU A 35 0.02 0.04 5.18
CA LEU A 35 -0.24 -0.29 6.58
C LEU A 35 0.69 0.51 7.51
N LEU A 36 1.98 0.60 7.18
CA LEU A 36 2.99 1.21 8.05
C LEU A 36 3.07 2.74 7.93
N PHE A 37 2.80 3.28 6.75
CA PHE A 37 2.97 4.71 6.47
C PHE A 37 2.15 5.65 7.38
N PRO A 38 0.89 5.33 7.75
CA PRO A 38 0.09 6.14 8.67
C PRO A 38 0.61 6.22 10.09
N PHE A 39 1.57 5.39 10.48
CA PHE A 39 2.24 5.49 11.78
C PHE A 39 3.35 6.55 11.79
N VAL A 40 3.80 7.01 10.63
CA VAL A 40 5.00 7.86 10.51
C VAL A 40 4.68 9.27 10.01
N LEU A 41 3.80 9.41 9.01
CA LEU A 41 3.68 10.67 8.26
C LEU A 41 2.23 11.14 8.07
N GLU A 42 1.38 10.31 7.47
CA GLU A 42 0.10 10.78 6.90
C GLU A 42 -1.05 9.80 7.22
N PRO A 43 -2.17 10.27 7.80
CA PRO A 43 -3.37 9.44 8.01
C PRO A 43 -4.07 9.07 6.69
N LEU A 44 -5.10 8.21 6.73
CA LEU A 44 -5.73 7.51 5.59
C LEU A 44 -5.66 8.21 4.21
N GLY A 45 -6.22 9.42 4.13
CA GLY A 45 -6.31 10.17 2.87
C GLY A 45 -4.96 10.59 2.31
N GLY A 46 -4.03 10.98 3.19
CA GLY A 46 -2.69 11.40 2.82
C GLY A 46 -1.79 10.24 2.40
N ALA A 47 -1.85 9.10 3.10
CA ALA A 47 -1.12 7.89 2.71
C ALA A 47 -1.58 7.36 1.34
N ALA A 48 -2.90 7.32 1.10
CA ALA A 48 -3.44 6.94 -0.21
C ALA A 48 -3.09 7.95 -1.32
N GLY A 49 -3.10 9.25 -1.02
CA GLY A 49 -2.77 10.31 -1.98
C GLY A 49 -1.29 10.41 -2.35
N THR A 50 -0.38 9.95 -1.49
CA THR A 50 1.08 10.03 -1.72
C THR A 50 1.64 8.69 -2.18
N VAL A 51 1.76 7.73 -1.24
CA VAL A 51 2.30 6.39 -1.50
C VAL A 51 1.36 5.59 -2.38
N GLY A 52 0.04 5.73 -2.18
CA GLY A 52 -0.95 5.05 -3.02
C GLY A 52 -0.87 5.46 -4.50
N VAL A 53 -0.78 6.76 -4.79
CA VAL A 53 -0.62 7.26 -6.17
C VAL A 53 0.69 6.78 -6.80
N ALA A 54 1.78 6.73 -6.02
CA ALA A 54 3.04 6.16 -6.50
C ALA A 54 2.88 4.69 -6.90
N PHE A 55 2.20 3.87 -6.09
CA PHE A 55 1.90 2.47 -6.42
C PHE A 55 1.01 2.31 -7.65
N MET A 56 0.03 3.20 -7.83
CA MET A 56 -0.78 3.22 -9.06
C MET A 56 0.08 3.50 -10.29
N GLY A 57 1.05 4.43 -10.20
CA GLY A 57 2.00 4.71 -11.28
C GLY A 57 2.91 3.52 -11.62
N VAL A 58 3.40 2.81 -10.59
CA VAL A 58 4.19 1.58 -10.77
C VAL A 58 3.34 0.49 -11.45
N ALA A 59 2.08 0.33 -11.06
CA ALA A 59 1.19 -0.65 -11.68
C ALA A 59 0.92 -0.36 -13.16
N ILE A 60 0.78 0.92 -13.55
CA ILE A 60 0.69 1.31 -14.97
C ILE A 60 1.96 0.92 -15.72
N GLY A 61 3.14 1.19 -15.14
CA GLY A 61 4.43 0.87 -15.76
C GLY A 61 4.70 -0.63 -15.92
N LEU A 62 4.12 -1.46 -15.04
CA LEU A 62 4.25 -2.91 -15.07
C LEU A 62 3.10 -3.63 -15.81
N ASP A 63 2.16 -2.88 -16.40
CA ASP A 63 0.91 -3.41 -16.99
C ASP A 63 0.15 -4.33 -16.01
N ALA A 64 0.20 -4.01 -14.72
CA ALA A 64 -0.44 -4.77 -13.66
C ALA A 64 -1.92 -4.38 -13.53
N ASN A 65 -2.73 -5.28 -12.97
CA ASN A 65 -4.15 -5.00 -12.75
C ASN A 65 -4.34 -3.79 -11.82
N LEU A 66 -4.84 -2.69 -12.39
CA LEU A 66 -5.06 -1.43 -11.67
C LEU A 66 -6.13 -1.53 -10.59
N ALA A 67 -7.19 -2.34 -10.81
CA ALA A 67 -8.23 -2.56 -9.82
C ALA A 67 -7.70 -3.31 -8.60
N ALA A 68 -6.88 -4.34 -8.82
CA ALA A 68 -6.21 -5.06 -7.73
C ALA A 68 -5.21 -4.16 -6.98
N THR A 69 -4.50 -3.29 -7.71
CA THR A 69 -3.57 -2.32 -7.10
C THR A 69 -4.32 -1.32 -6.24
N ALA A 70 -5.40 -0.72 -6.77
CA ALA A 70 -6.23 0.21 -6.02
C ALA A 70 -6.84 -0.46 -4.78
N GLY A 71 -7.28 -1.72 -4.89
CA GLY A 71 -7.74 -2.52 -3.76
C GLY A 71 -6.66 -2.71 -2.69
N ALA A 72 -5.42 -3.03 -3.08
CA ALA A 72 -4.31 -3.21 -2.16
C ALA A 72 -3.94 -1.89 -1.46
N VAL A 73 -3.96 -0.79 -2.22
CA VAL A 73 -3.70 0.56 -1.71
C VAL A 73 -4.74 0.97 -0.68
N VAL A 74 -6.02 0.87 -1.01
CA VAL A 74 -7.11 1.24 -0.12
C VAL A 74 -7.12 0.35 1.12
N ALA A 75 -6.96 -0.97 0.96
CA ALA A 75 -6.91 -1.90 2.08
C ALA A 75 -5.77 -1.57 3.05
N GLY A 76 -4.54 -1.39 2.53
CA GLY A 76 -3.37 -1.03 3.35
C GLY A 76 -3.59 0.27 4.11
N ALA A 77 -4.06 1.31 3.43
CA ALA A 77 -4.28 2.62 4.03
C ALA A 77 -5.35 2.59 5.14
N TYR A 78 -6.45 1.85 4.93
CA TYR A 78 -7.51 1.67 5.95
C TYR A 78 -7.04 0.89 7.17
N PHE A 79 -6.22 -0.15 6.97
CA PHE A 79 -5.67 -0.90 8.09
C PHE A 79 -4.66 -0.04 8.88
N GLY A 80 -3.83 0.73 8.21
CA GLY A 80 -2.86 1.62 8.87
C GLY A 80 -3.54 2.74 9.66
N ASP A 81 -4.58 3.36 9.09
CA ASP A 81 -5.31 4.46 9.75
C ASP A 81 -5.99 4.02 11.06
N LYS A 82 -6.65 2.85 11.03
CA LYS A 82 -7.34 2.28 12.21
C LYS A 82 -6.41 1.93 13.37
N LEU A 83 -5.15 1.63 13.07
CA LEU A 83 -4.18 1.18 14.06
C LEU A 83 -3.21 2.31 14.48
N SER A 84 -3.25 3.45 13.79
CA SER A 84 -2.36 4.57 14.07
C SER A 84 -2.92 5.45 15.20
N PRO A 85 -2.13 5.70 16.26
CA PRO A 85 -2.51 6.67 17.31
C PRO A 85 -2.47 8.12 16.81
N LEU A 86 -1.88 8.37 15.63
CA LEU A 86 -1.83 9.69 15.00
C LEU A 86 -3.08 10.01 14.19
N SER A 87 -3.97 9.04 13.95
CA SER A 87 -5.16 9.27 13.15
C SER A 87 -6.27 9.96 13.93
N ASP A 88 -6.77 11.06 13.38
CA ASP A 88 -7.91 11.81 13.92
C ASP A 88 -9.17 10.94 14.03
N THR A 89 -9.40 10.04 13.07
CA THR A 89 -10.59 9.16 13.06
C THR A 89 -10.54 8.18 14.23
N THR A 90 -9.38 7.56 14.47
CA THR A 90 -9.14 6.64 15.58
C THR A 90 -9.24 7.36 16.92
N ASN A 91 -8.72 8.58 17.03
CA ASN A 91 -8.73 9.37 18.26
C ASN A 91 -10.15 9.86 18.62
N ILE A 92 -10.91 10.36 17.64
CA ILE A 92 -12.31 10.75 17.83
C ILE A 92 -13.16 9.52 18.17
N ALA A 93 -12.90 8.36 17.55
CA ALA A 93 -13.61 7.12 17.85
C ALA A 93 -13.37 6.66 19.30
N SER A 94 -12.13 6.71 19.81
CA SER A 94 -11.85 6.37 21.22
C SER A 94 -12.50 7.36 22.19
N ALA A 95 -12.46 8.66 21.87
CA ALA A 95 -13.09 9.69 22.69
C ALA A 95 -14.61 9.52 22.76
N ALA A 96 -15.26 9.19 21.63
CA ALA A 96 -16.69 8.91 21.58
C ALA A 96 -17.08 7.63 22.33
N ALA A 97 -16.20 6.63 22.35
CA ALA A 97 -16.39 5.39 23.12
C ALA A 97 -16.08 5.56 24.62
N GLY A 98 -15.46 6.66 25.04
CA GLY A 98 -15.14 6.94 26.45
C GLY A 98 -14.04 6.04 27.02
N VAL A 99 -13.19 5.47 26.17
CA VAL A 99 -12.08 4.58 26.55
C VAL A 99 -10.74 5.20 26.19
N ASP A 100 -9.66 4.70 26.82
CA ASP A 100 -8.31 5.12 26.47
C ASP A 100 -7.97 4.75 25.01
N LEU A 101 -7.20 5.61 24.33
CA LEU A 101 -6.81 5.42 22.93
C LEU A 101 -6.06 4.11 22.70
N TYR A 102 -5.12 3.75 23.57
CA TYR A 102 -4.33 2.54 23.40
C TYR A 102 -5.16 1.30 23.69
N GLU A 103 -6.09 1.37 24.65
CA GLU A 103 -7.06 0.30 24.89
C GLU A 103 -7.99 0.11 23.69
N HIS A 104 -8.43 1.20 23.05
CA HIS A 104 -9.24 1.16 21.83
C HIS A 104 -8.48 0.48 20.68
N ILE A 105 -7.24 0.90 20.42
CA ILE A 105 -6.39 0.32 19.36
C ILE A 105 -6.13 -1.17 19.63
N ALA A 106 -5.86 -1.55 20.89
CA ALA A 106 -5.68 -2.94 21.27
C ALA A 106 -6.92 -3.79 20.96
N HIS A 107 -8.12 -3.25 21.18
CA HIS A 107 -9.37 -3.92 20.79
C HIS A 107 -9.55 -3.98 19.27
N LEU A 108 -9.20 -2.92 18.54
CA LEU A 108 -9.26 -2.90 17.07
C LEU A 108 -8.33 -3.95 16.43
N LEU A 109 -7.21 -4.30 17.07
CA LEU A 109 -6.30 -5.35 16.59
C LEU A 109 -7.00 -6.72 16.48
N TYR A 110 -7.92 -7.06 17.39
CA TYR A 110 -8.63 -8.35 17.34
C TYR A 110 -9.45 -8.54 16.07
N THR A 111 -9.99 -7.46 15.48
CA THR A 111 -10.73 -7.52 14.22
C THR A 111 -9.85 -7.21 13.01
N THR A 112 -8.88 -6.31 13.19
CA THR A 112 -8.06 -5.80 12.08
C THR A 112 -6.98 -6.80 11.70
N LEU A 113 -6.33 -7.45 12.66
CA LEU A 113 -5.25 -8.38 12.39
C LEU A 113 -5.73 -9.63 11.62
N PRO A 114 -6.85 -10.30 11.97
CA PRO A 114 -7.37 -11.41 11.17
C PRO A 114 -7.77 -10.98 9.75
N SER A 115 -8.41 -9.82 9.62
CA SER A 115 -8.81 -9.26 8.33
C SER A 115 -7.60 -8.90 7.45
N PHE A 116 -6.54 -8.37 8.06
CA PHE A 116 -5.27 -8.06 7.40
C PHE A 116 -4.58 -9.34 6.91
N ILE A 117 -4.46 -10.36 7.76
CA ILE A 117 -3.85 -11.64 7.37
C ILE A 117 -4.61 -12.27 6.21
N LEU A 118 -5.95 -12.24 6.25
CA LEU A 118 -6.78 -12.75 5.16
C LEU A 118 -6.52 -11.97 3.86
N SER A 119 -6.55 -10.64 3.92
CA SER A 119 -6.29 -9.77 2.77
C SER A 119 -4.89 -9.98 2.20
N ALA A 120 -3.86 -10.01 3.06
CA ALA A 120 -2.48 -10.27 2.66
C ALA A 120 -2.34 -11.63 1.99
N THR A 121 -2.98 -12.67 2.53
CA THR A 121 -2.98 -14.01 1.92
C THR A 121 -3.58 -13.99 0.52
N VAL A 122 -4.71 -13.30 0.33
CA VAL A 122 -5.36 -13.15 -0.99
C VAL A 122 -4.44 -12.43 -1.98
N TYR A 123 -3.81 -11.32 -1.58
CA TYR A 123 -2.90 -10.58 -2.45
C TYR A 123 -1.61 -11.34 -2.76
N VAL A 124 -1.07 -12.11 -1.82
CA VAL A 124 0.06 -13.01 -2.06
C VAL A 124 -0.31 -14.06 -3.11
N VAL A 125 -1.44 -14.75 -2.93
CA VAL A 125 -1.90 -15.78 -3.88
C VAL A 125 -2.18 -15.18 -5.26
N TYR A 126 -2.78 -13.98 -5.31
CA TYR A 126 -3.05 -13.29 -6.56
C TYR A 126 -1.76 -12.81 -7.26
N GLY A 127 -0.81 -12.25 -6.51
CA GLY A 127 0.50 -11.83 -7.02
C GLY A 127 1.33 -12.99 -7.57
N PHE A 128 1.30 -14.17 -6.92
CA PHE A 128 1.97 -15.35 -7.47
C PHE A 128 1.27 -15.94 -8.69
N LYS A 129 -0.04 -15.74 -8.87
CA LYS A 129 -0.72 -16.12 -10.13
C LYS A 129 -0.27 -15.27 -11.32
N LEU A 130 0.17 -14.03 -11.11
CA LEU A 130 0.71 -13.18 -12.17
C LEU A 130 1.99 -13.74 -12.82
N ARG A 131 2.73 -14.62 -12.13
CA ARG A 131 3.94 -15.26 -12.66
C ARG A 131 3.67 -16.33 -13.72
N PHE A 132 2.42 -16.81 -13.84
CA PHE A 132 2.06 -17.93 -14.71
C PHE A 132 1.38 -17.51 -16.03
N PHE A 133 1.39 -16.22 -16.36
CA PHE A 133 0.93 -15.66 -17.64
C PHE A 133 2.06 -14.85 -18.27
#